data_AF-A0A800EQP4-F1
#
_entry.id   AF-A0A800EQP4-F1
#
_cell.length_a   1.000
_cell.length_b   1.000
_cell.length_c   1.000
_cell.angle_alpha   90.00
_cell.angle_beta   90.00
_cell.angle_gamma   90.00
#
_symmetry.space_group_name_H-M   'P 1'
#
loop_
_entity.id
_entity.type
_entity.pdbx_description
1 polymer ?
#
loop_
_entity_poly.entity_id
_entity_poly.type
_entity_poly.pdbx_seq_one_letter_code
_entity_poly.pdbx_strand_id
1 'polypeptide(L)'
;MKRLLIVAAVPVVALLSCARVSGPLASVGPQSAPDYQNFDQRFSQDVQPVLRSYCYGCHGGPQPESMMDLTAFGNTAQIVAALGVWEHVHDRLEAGEMPPRGRPQPTTEESQRVVQWIRSVRDYEAQRSAGDPGIVLAHRLSNAEYNYTIHDLTGADIQPAREFPVDPANEAGFDNSGETLALSPALLTRYLDAARKVSEHIVFKPTGFDFAPHVAVTDTDRDRYAVNRIMDFYQRQPTDLADYFFVLWQFQNREALGRSNTTLEDFAAEGGVAPSYLAMVWELLQDRRTASGPVAELQERWDDLPVAATVPNDAVDPVEAVRAATEQLRDFVADAREKLAWQFEVQIEPPLHRVTQTLVMNVNRQQAAHHRMLNPNVLVPADQADPDADDFDPDLVIPSDPAERAEAIAVLEKFSDVFPDAFIVSERTSMWLARRQTG
;
A
#
# COMPACT_ATOMS: atom_id res chain seq x y z
N MET A 1 24.09 58.71 -7.62
CA MET A 1 22.89 57.85 -7.48
C MET A 1 23.32 56.47 -6.99
N LYS A 2 23.26 56.22 -5.68
CA LYS A 2 23.50 54.89 -5.08
C LYS A 2 22.15 54.37 -4.63
N ARG A 3 21.70 53.23 -5.18
CA ARG A 3 20.45 52.57 -4.80
C ARG A 3 20.70 51.67 -3.59
N LEU A 4 19.88 51.89 -2.56
CA LEU A 4 19.85 51.21 -1.28
C LEU A 4 19.15 49.84 -1.46
N LEU A 5 19.80 48.76 -1.01
CA LEU A 5 19.22 47.42 -0.90
C LEU A 5 18.27 47.38 0.30
N ILE A 6 17.01 47.02 0.07
CA ILE A 6 16.07 46.63 1.14
C ILE A 6 15.94 45.11 1.07
N VAL A 7 16.52 44.41 2.05
CA VAL A 7 16.29 43.00 2.32
C VAL A 7 15.06 42.91 3.22
N ALA A 8 13.95 42.40 2.69
CA ALA A 8 12.78 42.06 3.49
C ALA A 8 12.95 40.61 3.99
N ALA A 9 13.18 40.45 5.29
CA ALA A 9 13.08 39.17 5.98
C ALA A 9 11.60 38.87 6.24
N VAL A 10 11.08 37.79 5.65
CA VAL A 10 9.77 37.22 5.97
C VAL A 10 10.02 35.98 6.82
N PRO A 11 9.48 35.89 8.06
CA PRO A 11 9.62 34.69 8.86
C PRO A 11 8.58 33.67 8.36
N VAL A 12 9.05 32.57 7.75
CA VAL A 12 8.22 31.40 7.47
C VAL A 12 8.14 30.59 8.76
N VAL A 13 7.05 30.78 9.51
CA VAL A 13 6.66 29.87 10.59
C VAL A 13 5.92 28.70 9.95
N ALA A 14 6.64 27.63 9.63
CA ALA A 14 6.06 26.36 9.24
C ALA A 14 5.59 25.61 10.50
N LEU A 15 4.28 25.56 10.71
CA LEU A 15 3.62 24.69 11.68
C LEU A 15 3.69 23.23 11.18
N LEU A 16 4.80 22.55 11.46
CA LEU A 16 4.81 21.09 11.51
C LEU A 16 4.07 20.65 12.78
N SER A 17 2.81 20.25 12.64
CA SER A 17 2.15 19.39 13.63
C SER A 17 2.73 17.98 13.51
N CYS A 18 3.94 17.78 14.03
CA CYS A 18 4.29 16.47 14.54
C CYS A 18 3.41 16.27 15.78
N ALA A 19 2.50 15.31 15.74
CA ALA A 19 1.89 14.78 16.94
C ALA A 19 3.03 14.27 17.83
N ARG A 20 3.51 15.14 18.72
CA ARG A 20 4.38 14.74 19.82
C ARG A 20 3.51 13.82 20.67
N VAL A 21 3.69 12.52 20.52
CA VAL A 21 3.45 11.60 21.61
C VAL A 21 4.47 11.96 22.68
N SER A 22 4.18 13.04 23.42
CA SER A 22 4.80 13.33 24.69
C SER A 22 4.25 12.32 25.69
N GLY A 23 4.55 11.05 25.48
CA GLY A 23 4.60 10.10 26.58
C GLY A 23 5.70 10.61 27.51
N PRO A 24 5.50 10.62 28.83
CA PRO A 24 6.58 10.94 29.73
C PRO A 24 7.71 9.95 29.42
N LEU A 25 8.86 10.47 28.95
CA LEU A 25 10.11 9.77 29.14
C LEU A 25 10.22 9.66 30.66
N ALA A 26 9.80 8.52 31.20
CA ALA A 26 10.07 8.19 32.57
C ALA A 26 11.58 8.24 32.71
N SER A 27 12.07 9.32 33.32
CA SER A 27 13.39 9.34 33.89
C SER A 27 13.45 8.12 34.79
N VAL A 28 14.21 7.09 34.37
CA VAL A 28 14.63 6.04 35.28
C VAL A 28 15.48 6.77 36.31
N GLY A 29 14.85 7.16 37.41
CA GLY A 29 15.55 7.74 38.55
C GLY A 29 16.63 6.76 38.98
N PRO A 30 17.70 7.22 39.66
CA PRO A 30 18.75 6.32 40.14
C PRO A 30 18.08 5.17 40.91
N GLN A 31 18.18 3.96 40.35
CA GLN A 31 17.63 2.77 40.98
C GLN A 31 18.19 2.71 42.40
N SER A 32 17.30 2.67 43.39
CA SER A 32 17.67 2.44 44.78
C SER A 32 18.64 1.26 44.86
N ALA A 33 19.70 1.38 45.66
CA ALA A 33 20.60 0.25 45.91
C ALA A 33 19.77 -0.99 46.30
N PRO A 34 20.10 -2.18 45.78
CA PRO A 34 19.30 -3.37 46.04
C PRO A 34 19.27 -3.68 47.54
N ASP A 35 18.08 -4.02 48.05
CA ASP A 35 17.92 -4.43 49.44
C ASP A 35 17.99 -5.95 49.53
N TYR A 36 19.20 -6.44 49.80
CA TYR A 36 19.45 -7.87 49.97
C TYR A 36 19.31 -8.37 51.41
N GLN A 37 18.89 -7.54 52.37
CA GLN A 37 18.93 -7.90 53.79
C GLN A 37 18.12 -9.16 54.10
N ASN A 38 16.92 -9.29 53.51
CA ASN A 38 16.09 -10.48 53.67
C ASN A 38 16.72 -11.73 53.04
N PHE A 39 17.34 -11.58 51.87
CA PHE A 39 18.00 -12.66 51.16
C PHE A 39 19.27 -13.13 51.88
N ASP A 40 20.07 -12.21 52.43
CA ASP A 40 21.28 -12.50 53.21
C ASP A 40 20.94 -13.23 54.51
N GLN A 41 19.85 -12.83 55.19
CA GLN A 41 19.37 -13.51 56.37
C GLN A 41 18.94 -14.95 56.05
N ARG A 42 18.10 -15.13 55.03
CA ARG A 42 17.66 -16.48 54.57
C ARG A 42 18.83 -17.31 54.05
N PHE A 43 19.80 -16.69 53.39
CA PHE A 43 21.01 -17.36 52.93
C PHE A 43 21.79 -17.95 54.10
N SER A 44 22.03 -17.14 55.14
CA SER A 44 22.78 -17.54 56.33
C SER A 44 22.03 -18.60 57.15
N GLN A 45 20.70 -18.53 57.21
CA GLN A 45 19.86 -19.41 58.04
C GLN A 45 19.49 -20.73 57.35
N ASP A 46 19.15 -20.67 56.06
CA ASP A 46 18.51 -21.79 55.35
C ASP A 46 19.41 -22.44 54.31
N VAL A 47 20.33 -21.69 53.70
CA VAL A 47 21.14 -22.14 52.54
C VAL A 47 22.56 -22.52 52.94
N GLN A 48 23.26 -21.61 53.63
CA GLN A 48 24.65 -21.81 54.03
C GLN A 48 24.89 -23.08 54.87
N PRO A 49 24.00 -23.49 55.80
CA PRO A 49 24.16 -24.75 56.53
C PRO A 49 24.11 -25.98 55.63
N VAL A 50 23.26 -25.97 54.60
CA VAL A 50 23.14 -27.04 53.61
C VAL A 50 24.41 -27.09 52.76
N LEU A 51 24.86 -25.94 52.25
CA LEU A 51 26.11 -25.87 51.48
C LEU A 51 27.33 -26.32 52.28
N ARG A 52 27.41 -25.96 53.56
CA ARG A 52 28.49 -26.40 54.45
C ARG A 52 28.50 -27.91 54.69
N SER A 53 27.32 -28.52 54.79
CA SER A 53 27.18 -29.94 55.09
C SER A 53 27.43 -30.82 53.86
N TYR A 54 27.00 -30.36 52.68
CA TYR A 54 26.91 -31.21 51.49
C TYR A 54 27.79 -30.75 50.31
N CYS A 55 28.18 -29.47 50.24
CA CYS A 55 28.81 -28.90 49.05
C CYS A 55 30.27 -28.47 49.28
N TYR A 56 30.57 -27.78 50.39
CA TYR A 56 31.90 -27.19 50.64
C TYR A 56 33.04 -28.21 50.75
N GLY A 57 32.74 -29.48 51.01
CA GLY A 57 33.74 -30.53 51.03
C GLY A 57 34.41 -30.78 49.66
N CYS A 58 33.72 -30.47 48.56
CA CYS A 58 34.24 -30.64 47.18
C CYS A 58 34.33 -29.30 46.44
N HIS A 59 33.40 -28.38 46.71
CA HIS A 59 33.31 -27.04 46.12
C HIS A 59 33.80 -25.95 47.08
N GLY A 60 34.90 -26.20 47.79
CA GLY A 60 35.51 -25.25 48.71
C GLY A 60 37.00 -25.49 48.90
N GLY A 61 37.72 -24.47 49.38
CA GLY A 61 39.16 -24.55 49.65
C GLY A 61 40.05 -24.26 48.42
N PRO A 62 41.37 -24.53 48.50
CA PRO A 62 42.33 -24.07 47.50
C PRO A 62 42.28 -24.79 46.14
N GLN A 63 41.59 -25.93 46.02
CA GLN A 63 41.43 -26.69 44.79
C GLN A 63 40.02 -27.29 44.69
N PRO A 64 38.99 -26.47 44.40
CA PRO A 64 37.62 -26.93 44.30
C PRO A 64 37.37 -27.73 43.01
N GLU A 65 36.45 -28.70 43.08
CA GLU A 65 36.01 -29.46 41.91
C GLU A 65 35.38 -28.54 40.85
N SER A 66 35.67 -28.81 39.58
CA SER A 66 35.23 -28.02 38.43
C SER A 66 35.59 -26.52 38.52
N MET A 67 36.62 -26.18 39.31
CA MET A 67 37.03 -24.79 39.58
C MET A 67 35.92 -23.93 40.19
N MET A 68 34.93 -24.55 40.86
CA MET A 68 33.77 -23.86 41.45
C MET A 68 33.91 -23.79 42.98
N ASP A 69 34.30 -22.63 43.50
CA ASP A 69 34.37 -22.37 44.95
C ASP A 69 33.08 -21.71 45.46
N LEU A 70 32.24 -22.48 46.14
CA LEU A 70 31.01 -21.96 46.75
C LEU A 70 31.25 -21.24 48.08
N THR A 71 32.47 -21.30 48.64
CA THR A 71 32.83 -20.57 49.87
C THR A 71 33.13 -19.10 49.62
N ALA A 72 33.36 -18.71 48.35
CA ALA A 72 33.56 -17.33 47.93
C ALA A 72 32.29 -16.46 48.02
N PHE A 73 31.11 -17.08 48.18
CA PHE A 73 29.82 -16.40 48.24
C PHE A 73 29.32 -16.31 49.69
N GLY A 74 29.58 -15.17 50.32
CA GLY A 74 29.16 -14.87 51.70
C GLY A 74 27.88 -14.04 51.80
N ASN A 75 27.40 -13.44 50.71
CA ASN A 75 26.17 -12.66 50.67
C ASN A 75 25.53 -12.68 49.28
N THR A 76 24.28 -12.25 49.21
CA THR A 76 23.45 -12.21 48.00
C THR A 76 24.04 -11.30 46.93
N ALA A 77 24.70 -10.20 47.30
CA ALA A 77 25.33 -9.31 46.31
C ALA A 77 26.44 -10.03 45.51
N GLN A 78 27.25 -10.85 46.17
CA GLN A 78 28.27 -11.68 45.51
C GLN A 78 27.63 -12.78 44.64
N ILE A 79 26.49 -13.29 45.07
CA ILE A 79 25.72 -14.32 44.35
C ILE A 79 25.08 -13.73 43.08
N VAL A 80 24.50 -12.53 43.17
CA VAL A 80 23.94 -11.78 42.05
C VAL A 80 25.04 -11.42 41.03
N ALA A 81 26.25 -11.06 41.49
CA ALA A 81 27.38 -10.83 40.59
C ALA A 81 27.83 -12.08 39.81
N ALA A 82 27.38 -13.27 40.23
CA ALA A 82 27.74 -14.55 39.62
C ALA A 82 26.52 -15.45 39.38
N LEU A 83 25.37 -14.90 38.97
CA LEU A 83 24.12 -15.65 38.79
C LEU A 83 24.26 -16.88 37.89
N GLY A 84 25.12 -16.83 36.86
CA GLY A 84 25.39 -17.99 36.01
C GLY A 84 25.93 -19.19 36.80
N VAL A 85 26.80 -18.99 37.79
CA VAL A 85 27.30 -20.07 38.66
C VAL A 85 26.16 -20.66 39.49
N TRP A 86 25.29 -19.81 40.01
CA TRP A 86 24.17 -20.21 40.86
C TRP A 86 22.99 -20.83 40.09
N GLU A 87 22.87 -20.54 38.80
CA GLU A 87 22.00 -21.28 37.89
C GLU A 87 22.48 -22.73 37.73
N HIS A 88 23.78 -22.96 37.58
CA HIS A 88 24.31 -24.33 37.58
C HIS A 88 24.07 -25.06 38.90
N VAL A 89 24.24 -24.38 40.05
CA VAL A 89 23.93 -24.95 41.37
C VAL A 89 22.45 -25.31 41.48
N HIS A 90 21.57 -24.41 41.04
CA HIS A 90 20.12 -24.63 40.99
C HIS A 90 19.78 -25.86 40.16
N ASP A 91 20.30 -25.96 38.93
CA ASP A 91 19.96 -27.03 38.00
C ASP A 91 20.45 -28.40 38.49
N ARG A 92 21.67 -28.47 39.03
CA ARG A 92 22.22 -29.73 39.56
C ARG A 92 21.51 -30.20 40.83
N LEU A 93 21.07 -29.26 41.67
CA LEU A 93 20.33 -29.58 42.88
C LEU A 93 18.87 -29.96 42.58
N GLU A 94 18.24 -29.30 41.60
CA GLU A 94 16.91 -29.65 41.11
C GLU A 94 16.90 -31.02 40.42
N ALA A 95 17.94 -31.34 39.65
CA ALA A 95 18.11 -32.65 39.03
C ALA A 95 18.50 -33.76 40.04
N GLY A 96 18.82 -33.42 41.30
CA GLY A 96 19.27 -34.36 42.32
C GLY A 96 20.63 -35.02 41.99
N GLU A 97 21.44 -34.35 41.16
CA GLU A 97 22.74 -34.86 40.73
C GLU A 97 23.87 -34.49 41.70
N MET A 98 23.65 -33.44 42.51
CA MET A 98 24.59 -32.98 43.53
C MET A 98 23.97 -33.07 44.94
N PRO A 99 24.72 -33.60 45.92
CA PRO A 99 26.06 -34.21 45.82
C PRO A 99 26.10 -35.51 44.98
N PRO A 100 27.27 -35.95 44.48
CA PRO A 100 27.35 -37.16 43.65
C PRO A 100 27.00 -38.43 44.44
N ARG A 101 26.63 -39.49 43.70
CA ARG A 101 26.33 -40.81 44.30
C ARG A 101 27.47 -41.29 45.20
N GLY A 102 27.12 -41.75 46.41
CA GLY A 102 28.09 -42.20 47.41
C GLY A 102 28.53 -41.12 48.41
N ARG A 103 28.08 -39.87 48.24
CA ARG A 103 28.18 -38.81 49.26
C ARG A 103 26.86 -38.67 50.04
N PRO A 104 26.90 -38.14 51.28
CA PRO A 104 25.68 -37.76 52.01
C PRO A 104 24.82 -36.84 51.15
N GLN A 105 23.53 -37.18 51.03
CA GLN A 105 22.56 -36.40 50.26
C GLN A 105 21.76 -35.51 51.22
N PRO A 106 21.47 -34.26 50.84
CA PRO A 106 20.47 -33.45 51.53
C PRO A 106 19.10 -34.11 51.49
N THR A 107 18.25 -33.84 52.48
CA THR A 107 16.83 -34.22 52.40
C THR A 107 16.14 -33.45 51.27
N THR A 108 15.00 -33.94 50.80
CA THR A 108 14.21 -33.23 49.78
C THR A 108 13.86 -31.81 50.22
N GLU A 109 13.54 -31.62 51.50
CA GLU A 109 13.24 -30.30 52.06
C GLU A 109 14.47 -29.39 52.12
N GLU A 110 15.65 -29.94 52.41
CA GLU A 110 16.92 -29.20 52.39
C GLU A 110 17.26 -28.71 50.98
N SER A 111 17.19 -29.59 49.98
CA SER A 111 17.42 -29.23 48.58
C SER A 111 16.41 -28.18 48.09
N GLN A 112 15.13 -28.38 48.40
CA GLN A 112 14.07 -27.45 48.00
C GLN A 112 14.25 -26.07 48.61
N ARG A 113 14.72 -25.95 49.87
CA ARG A 113 15.01 -24.65 50.48
C ARG A 113 16.07 -23.87 49.70
N VAL A 114 17.15 -24.54 49.28
CA VAL A 114 18.21 -23.91 48.49
C VAL A 114 17.71 -23.52 47.10
N VAL A 115 17.02 -24.42 46.40
CA VAL A 115 16.43 -24.15 45.08
C VAL A 115 15.45 -22.98 45.13
N GLN A 116 14.55 -22.96 46.11
CA GLN A 116 13.57 -21.88 46.28
C GLN A 116 14.24 -20.55 46.62
N TRP A 117 15.30 -20.55 47.42
CA TRP A 117 16.05 -19.34 47.73
C TRP A 117 16.73 -18.78 46.46
N ILE A 118 17.39 -19.63 45.66
CA ILE A 118 18.02 -19.21 44.39
C ILE A 118 16.96 -18.64 43.44
N ARG A 119 15.81 -19.31 43.30
CA ARG A 119 14.68 -18.80 42.51
C ARG A 119 14.19 -17.45 43.01
N SER A 120 14.02 -17.29 44.32
CA SER A 120 13.55 -16.02 44.90
C SER A 120 14.51 -14.87 44.60
N VAL A 121 15.83 -15.10 44.62
CA VAL A 121 16.84 -14.10 44.27
C VAL A 121 16.78 -13.77 42.77
N ARG A 122 16.68 -14.79 41.90
CA ARG A 122 16.55 -14.60 40.45
C ARG A 122 15.27 -13.84 40.08
N ASP A 123 14.14 -14.16 40.71
CA ASP A 123 12.86 -13.49 40.48
C ASP A 123 12.92 -12.02 40.91
N TYR A 124 13.58 -11.74 42.05
CA TYR A 124 13.80 -10.38 42.51
C TYR A 124 14.66 -9.57 41.53
N GLU A 125 15.77 -10.14 41.04
CA GLU A 125 16.63 -9.47 40.06
C GLU A 125 15.93 -9.29 38.70
N ALA A 126 15.16 -10.27 38.25
CA ALA A 126 14.38 -10.18 37.01
C ALA A 126 13.31 -9.07 37.10
N GLN A 127 12.62 -8.94 38.24
CA GLN A 127 11.66 -7.86 38.48
C GLN A 127 12.35 -6.50 38.62
N ARG A 128 13.51 -6.46 39.29
CA ARG A 128 14.30 -5.25 39.47
C ARG A 128 14.80 -4.69 38.14
N SER A 129 15.24 -5.57 37.25
CA SER A 129 15.73 -5.22 35.91
C SER A 129 14.62 -5.27 34.85
N ALA A 130 13.35 -5.41 35.26
CA ALA A 130 12.24 -5.46 34.31
C ALA A 130 12.15 -4.15 33.52
N GLY A 131 12.17 -4.28 32.19
CA GLY A 131 12.16 -3.14 31.27
C GLY A 131 13.52 -2.52 31.01
N ASP A 132 14.60 -2.99 31.65
CA ASP A 132 15.97 -2.66 31.27
C ASP A 132 16.49 -3.75 30.31
N PRO A 133 16.66 -3.44 29.01
CA PRO A 133 17.21 -4.40 28.04
C PRO A 133 18.71 -4.66 28.26
N GLY A 134 19.34 -4.00 29.23
CA GLY A 134 20.78 -4.04 29.45
C GLY A 134 21.52 -3.11 28.47
N ILE A 135 22.78 -3.43 28.21
CA ILE A 135 23.61 -2.62 27.31
C ILE A 135 23.18 -2.87 25.86
N VAL A 136 22.57 -1.87 25.23
CA VAL A 136 22.29 -1.87 23.80
C VAL A 136 23.48 -1.31 23.05
N LEU A 137 24.21 -2.18 22.34
CA LEU A 137 25.32 -1.75 21.50
C LEU A 137 24.81 -0.94 20.31
N ALA A 138 25.49 0.16 19.98
CA ALA A 138 25.20 0.91 18.77
C ALA A 138 25.50 0.02 17.55
N HIS A 139 24.53 -0.08 16.65
CA HIS A 139 24.63 -0.90 15.45
C HIS A 139 24.12 -0.15 14.22
N ARG A 140 24.56 -0.59 13.04
CA ARG A 140 23.95 -0.14 11.79
C ARG A 140 22.63 -0.88 11.57
N LEU A 141 21.79 -0.36 10.68
CA LEU A 141 20.65 -1.11 10.16
C LEU A 141 21.14 -2.38 9.42
N SER A 142 20.38 -3.47 9.57
CA SER A 142 20.51 -4.64 8.70
C SER A 142 20.19 -4.25 7.25
N ASN A 143 20.56 -5.10 6.30
CA ASN A 143 20.29 -4.84 4.89
C ASN A 143 18.79 -4.75 4.61
N ALA A 144 17.98 -5.58 5.28
CA ALA A 144 16.53 -5.54 5.19
C ALA A 144 15.98 -4.25 5.81
N GLU A 145 16.39 -3.91 7.04
CA GLU A 145 15.98 -2.68 7.72
C GLU A 145 16.32 -1.43 6.91
N TYR A 146 17.50 -1.40 6.27
CA TYR A 146 17.91 -0.30 5.41
C TYR A 146 17.00 -0.17 4.18
N ASN A 147 16.69 -1.27 3.49
CA ASN A 147 15.80 -1.25 2.32
C ASN A 147 14.39 -0.78 2.69
N TYR A 148 13.82 -1.29 3.79
CA TYR A 148 12.50 -0.85 4.26
C TYR A 148 12.52 0.62 4.69
N THR A 149 13.57 1.08 5.36
CA THR A 149 13.70 2.50 5.73
C THR A 149 13.73 3.39 4.49
N ILE A 150 14.46 3.01 3.44
CA ILE A 150 14.48 3.77 2.19
C ILE A 150 13.13 3.71 1.48
N HIS A 151 12.46 2.55 1.47
CA HIS A 151 11.11 2.42 0.93
C HIS A 151 10.13 3.35 1.64
N ASP A 152 10.13 3.39 2.98
CA ASP A 152 9.24 4.23 3.77
C ASP A 152 9.52 5.72 3.57
N LEU A 153 10.79 6.12 3.45
CA LEU A 153 11.17 7.52 3.23
C LEU A 153 10.85 8.01 1.81
N THR A 154 10.89 7.13 0.82
CA THR A 154 10.79 7.51 -0.60
C THR A 154 9.46 7.13 -1.24
N GLY A 155 8.73 6.16 -0.67
CA GLY A 155 7.58 5.50 -1.28
C GLY A 155 7.94 4.56 -2.45
N ALA A 156 9.21 4.44 -2.81
CA ALA A 156 9.69 3.68 -3.95
C ALA A 156 10.48 2.44 -3.52
N ASP A 157 10.26 1.31 -4.19
CA ASP A 157 10.97 0.06 -3.91
C ASP A 157 12.35 0.01 -4.61
N ILE A 158 13.31 0.81 -4.13
CA ILE A 158 14.63 1.01 -4.76
C ILE A 158 15.61 -0.15 -4.46
N GLN A 159 15.42 -0.85 -3.34
CA GLN A 159 16.28 -1.93 -2.82
C GLN A 159 17.80 -1.61 -2.93
N PRO A 160 18.28 -0.52 -2.31
CA PRO A 160 19.68 -0.09 -2.44
C PRO A 160 20.70 -1.00 -1.73
N ALA A 161 20.31 -1.75 -0.70
CA ALA A 161 21.21 -2.65 0.04
C ALA A 161 21.57 -3.94 -0.72
N ARG A 162 21.04 -4.15 -1.94
CA ARG A 162 21.30 -5.38 -2.72
C ARG A 162 22.79 -5.64 -2.99
N GLU A 163 23.61 -4.59 -3.05
CA GLU A 163 25.06 -4.67 -3.25
C GLU A 163 25.86 -4.67 -1.93
N PHE A 164 25.17 -4.66 -0.78
CA PHE A 164 25.84 -4.70 0.50
C PHE A 164 26.37 -6.12 0.75
N PRO A 165 27.48 -6.27 1.48
CA PRO A 165 27.86 -7.56 2.04
C PRO A 165 26.69 -8.17 2.82
N VAL A 166 26.56 -9.49 2.77
CA VAL A 166 25.58 -10.22 3.56
C VAL A 166 25.80 -9.92 5.04
N ASP A 167 24.71 -9.69 5.78
CA ASP A 167 24.79 -9.46 7.20
C ASP A 167 25.37 -10.69 7.92
N PRO A 168 26.35 -10.50 8.83
CA PRO A 168 26.97 -11.61 9.54
C PRO A 168 25.97 -12.31 10.45
N ALA A 169 25.94 -13.64 10.37
CA ALA A 169 25.16 -14.48 11.28
C ALA A 169 25.70 -14.36 12.72
N ASN A 170 24.81 -14.49 13.69
CA ASN A 170 25.17 -14.66 15.10
C ASN A 170 24.59 -15.98 15.64
N GLU A 171 25.07 -16.38 16.81
CA GLU A 171 24.64 -17.60 17.50
C GLU A 171 23.15 -17.59 17.86
N ALA A 172 22.56 -16.41 18.03
CA ALA A 172 21.15 -16.22 18.35
C ALA A 172 20.22 -16.32 17.13
N GLY A 173 20.76 -16.31 15.90
CA GLY A 173 19.99 -16.38 14.66
C GLY A 173 19.25 -15.11 14.25
N PHE A 174 19.46 -13.98 14.93
CA PHE A 174 18.84 -12.69 14.60
C PHE A 174 19.69 -11.88 13.63
N ASP A 175 19.07 -11.13 12.72
CA ASP A 175 19.76 -10.31 11.73
C ASP A 175 20.03 -8.87 12.20
N ASN A 176 19.55 -8.48 13.38
CA ASN A 176 19.64 -7.13 13.96
C ASN A 176 20.48 -7.06 15.24
N SER A 177 21.39 -8.01 15.47
CA SER A 177 22.25 -7.97 16.66
C SER A 177 23.34 -6.91 16.54
N GLY A 178 23.44 -6.05 17.56
CA GLY A 178 24.48 -5.03 17.61
C GLY A 178 25.89 -5.57 17.85
N GLU A 179 26.04 -6.82 18.26
CA GLU A 179 27.34 -7.48 18.41
C GLU A 179 27.98 -7.82 17.06
N THR A 180 27.16 -8.07 16.03
CA THR A 180 27.65 -8.48 14.70
C THR A 180 27.52 -7.40 13.63
N LEU A 181 26.58 -6.46 13.79
CA LEU A 181 26.34 -5.38 12.83
C LEU A 181 27.29 -4.18 13.02
N ALA A 182 28.57 -4.39 12.70
CA ALA A 182 29.58 -3.33 12.66
C ALA A 182 29.64 -2.63 11.28
N LEU A 183 30.07 -1.36 11.28
CA LEU A 183 30.34 -0.59 10.06
C LEU A 183 31.81 -0.74 9.64
N SER A 184 32.04 -1.32 8.46
CA SER A 184 33.38 -1.40 7.86
C SER A 184 33.60 -0.25 6.85
N PRO A 185 34.86 0.14 6.56
CA PRO A 185 35.15 1.14 5.53
C PRO A 185 34.59 0.79 4.15
N ALA A 186 34.64 -0.51 3.77
CA ALA A 186 34.08 -0.98 2.50
C ALA A 186 32.54 -0.85 2.47
N LEU A 187 31.87 -1.13 3.59
CA LEU A 187 30.43 -0.94 3.70
C LEU A 187 30.05 0.55 3.66
N LEU A 188 30.87 1.45 4.23
CA LEU A 188 30.63 2.89 4.11
C LEU A 188 30.65 3.33 2.63
N THR A 189 31.57 2.81 1.82
CA THR A 189 31.55 3.07 0.37
C THR A 189 30.25 2.60 -0.27
N ARG A 190 29.74 1.41 0.11
CA ARG A 190 28.45 0.91 -0.38
C ARG A 190 27.27 1.77 0.05
N TYR A 191 27.28 2.36 1.26
CA TYR A 191 26.26 3.32 1.67
C TYR A 191 26.28 4.59 0.79
N LEU A 192 27.45 5.07 0.38
CA LEU A 192 27.55 6.23 -0.54
C LEU A 192 27.04 5.89 -1.94
N ASP A 193 27.35 4.70 -2.45
CA ASP A 193 26.82 4.22 -3.74
C ASP A 193 25.30 4.04 -3.68
N ALA A 194 24.78 3.48 -2.58
CA ALA A 194 23.35 3.38 -2.30
C ALA A 194 22.69 4.76 -2.26
N ALA A 195 23.29 5.74 -1.59
CA ALA A 195 22.76 7.11 -1.55
C ALA A 195 22.73 7.74 -2.96
N ARG A 196 23.75 7.49 -3.80
CA ARG A 196 23.73 7.91 -5.21
C ARG A 196 22.60 7.23 -5.97
N LYS A 197 22.44 5.92 -5.85
CA LYS A 197 21.35 5.17 -6.48
C LYS A 197 19.98 5.71 -6.06
N VAL A 198 19.76 5.99 -4.78
CA VAL A 198 18.51 6.61 -4.30
C VAL A 198 18.33 8.02 -4.91
N SER A 199 19.39 8.81 -5.02
CA SER A 199 19.30 10.15 -5.63
C SER A 199 18.96 10.12 -7.13
N GLU A 200 19.32 9.06 -7.84
CA GLU A 200 19.00 8.89 -9.25
C GLU A 200 17.51 8.65 -9.50
N HIS A 201 16.73 8.33 -8.47
CA HIS A 201 15.27 8.21 -8.53
C HIS A 201 14.54 9.54 -8.25
N ILE A 202 15.26 10.62 -7.88
CA ILE A 202 14.61 11.89 -7.54
C ILE A 202 13.97 12.53 -8.78
N VAL A 203 12.72 12.94 -8.65
CA VAL A 203 11.99 13.76 -9.64
C VAL A 203 11.60 15.09 -9.02
N PHE A 204 11.97 16.20 -9.66
CA PHE A 204 11.57 17.53 -9.22
C PHE A 204 10.15 17.86 -9.66
N LYS A 205 9.37 18.40 -8.72
CA LYS A 205 8.00 18.90 -8.90
C LYS A 205 8.02 20.44 -8.75
N PRO A 206 7.01 21.18 -9.25
CA PRO A 206 6.94 22.63 -9.08
C PRO A 206 7.05 23.12 -7.62
N THR A 207 6.62 22.31 -6.65
CA THR A 207 6.61 22.64 -5.21
C THR A 207 7.55 21.78 -4.36
N GLY A 208 8.43 20.96 -4.96
CA GLY A 208 9.32 20.07 -4.20
C GLY A 208 9.95 18.97 -5.05
N PHE A 209 10.08 17.78 -4.49
CA PHE A 209 10.55 16.60 -5.21
C PHE A 209 9.81 15.34 -4.75
N ASP A 210 10.02 14.26 -5.48
CA ASP A 210 9.48 12.93 -5.24
C ASP A 210 10.51 11.87 -5.62
N PHE A 211 10.18 10.59 -5.42
CA PHE A 211 10.99 9.49 -5.92
C PHE A 211 10.20 8.63 -6.91
N ALA A 212 10.78 8.42 -8.08
CA ALA A 212 10.25 7.51 -9.08
C ALA A 212 10.56 6.05 -8.70
N PRO A 213 9.69 5.08 -9.08
CA PRO A 213 9.99 3.66 -8.92
C PRO A 213 11.13 3.18 -9.83
N HIS A 214 11.48 3.98 -10.85
CA HIS A 214 12.60 3.76 -11.77
C HIS A 214 13.63 4.90 -11.68
N VAL A 215 14.82 4.66 -12.21
CA VAL A 215 15.87 5.68 -12.35
C VAL A 215 15.35 6.83 -13.23
N ALA A 216 15.43 8.06 -12.73
CA ALA A 216 14.84 9.27 -13.32
C ALA A 216 15.87 10.35 -13.69
N VAL A 217 16.96 9.92 -14.33
CA VAL A 217 18.11 10.80 -14.63
C VAL A 217 17.89 11.62 -15.90
N THR A 218 17.29 11.02 -16.94
CA THR A 218 17.04 11.70 -18.22
C THR A 218 15.66 12.36 -18.26
N ASP A 219 15.46 13.30 -19.17
CA ASP A 219 14.14 13.92 -19.37
C ASP A 219 13.09 12.87 -19.79
N THR A 220 13.48 11.88 -20.59
CA THR A 220 12.59 10.78 -20.98
C THR A 220 12.11 9.96 -19.77
N ASP A 221 12.99 9.72 -18.79
CA ASP A 221 12.61 8.97 -17.58
C ASP A 221 11.64 9.76 -16.69
N ARG A 222 11.82 11.08 -16.64
CA ARG A 222 10.95 12.01 -15.90
C ARG A 222 9.60 12.14 -16.58
N ASP A 223 9.58 12.21 -17.91
CA ASP A 223 8.36 12.20 -18.70
C ASP A 223 7.57 10.91 -18.45
N ARG A 224 8.24 9.75 -18.47
CA ARG A 224 7.63 8.47 -18.08
C ARG A 224 7.02 8.49 -16.68
N TYR A 225 7.72 9.07 -15.70
CA TYR A 225 7.17 9.21 -14.34
C TYR A 225 5.90 10.09 -14.33
N ALA A 226 5.91 11.22 -15.04
CA ALA A 226 4.75 12.10 -15.13
C ALA A 226 3.56 11.43 -15.85
N VAL A 227 3.81 10.74 -16.96
CA VAL A 227 2.79 9.99 -17.71
C VAL A 227 2.21 8.90 -16.82
N ASN A 228 3.03 8.07 -16.18
CA ASN A 228 2.54 7.00 -15.31
C ASN A 228 1.70 7.53 -14.15
N ARG A 229 2.02 8.70 -13.57
CA ARG A 229 1.16 9.30 -12.53
C ARG A 229 -0.23 9.69 -13.04
N ILE A 230 -0.31 10.15 -14.28
CA ILE A 230 -1.60 10.43 -14.93
C ILE A 230 -2.33 9.11 -15.16
N MET A 231 -1.64 8.06 -15.62
CA MET A 231 -2.22 6.73 -15.80
C MET A 231 -2.75 6.15 -14.49
N ASP A 232 -1.95 6.18 -13.43
CA ASP A 232 -2.35 5.72 -12.10
C ASP A 232 -3.58 6.48 -11.58
N PHE A 233 -3.68 7.78 -11.87
CA PHE A 233 -4.86 8.57 -11.51
C PHE A 233 -6.12 8.04 -12.20
N TYR A 234 -6.06 7.79 -13.52
CA TYR A 234 -7.20 7.24 -14.26
C TYR A 234 -7.51 5.79 -13.88
N GLN A 235 -6.50 4.95 -13.65
CA GLN A 235 -6.68 3.55 -13.26
C GLN A 235 -7.29 3.40 -11.86
N ARG A 236 -7.06 4.35 -10.95
CA ARG A 236 -7.71 4.38 -9.63
C ARG A 236 -9.17 4.81 -9.68
N GLN A 237 -9.63 5.35 -10.81
CA GLN A 237 -11.00 5.79 -11.02
C GLN A 237 -11.60 5.09 -12.24
N PRO A 238 -11.64 3.73 -12.25
CA PRO A 238 -12.21 3.01 -13.39
C PRO A 238 -13.69 3.36 -13.48
N THR A 239 -14.08 4.03 -14.56
CA THR A 239 -15.48 4.28 -14.87
C THR A 239 -15.96 3.11 -15.73
N ASP A 240 -16.72 2.20 -15.14
CA ASP A 240 -17.38 1.12 -15.89
C ASP A 240 -18.86 1.46 -16.09
N LEU A 241 -19.28 1.73 -17.33
CA LEU A 241 -20.67 2.08 -17.63
C LEU A 241 -21.66 0.97 -17.21
N ALA A 242 -21.22 -0.28 -17.18
CA ALA A 242 -22.07 -1.39 -16.75
C ALA A 242 -22.48 -1.25 -15.27
N ASP A 243 -21.62 -0.66 -14.42
CA ASP A 243 -21.94 -0.34 -13.03
C ASP A 243 -22.99 0.76 -12.96
N TYR A 244 -22.86 1.81 -13.77
CA TYR A 244 -23.85 2.90 -13.83
C TYR A 244 -25.21 2.40 -14.29
N PHE A 245 -25.27 1.62 -15.37
CA PHE A 245 -26.52 1.02 -15.85
C PHE A 245 -27.14 0.09 -14.80
N PHE A 246 -26.33 -0.72 -14.12
CA PHE A 246 -26.83 -1.61 -13.08
C PHE A 246 -27.42 -0.85 -11.88
N VAL A 247 -26.74 0.20 -11.41
CA VAL A 247 -27.21 1.05 -10.31
C VAL A 247 -28.50 1.79 -10.71
N LEU A 248 -28.58 2.31 -11.95
CA LEU A 248 -29.80 2.92 -12.47
C LEU A 248 -30.95 1.93 -12.56
N TRP A 249 -30.67 0.67 -12.90
CA TRP A 249 -31.69 -0.36 -13.00
C TRP A 249 -32.25 -0.68 -11.61
N GLN A 250 -31.38 -0.76 -10.59
CA GLN A 250 -31.79 -0.91 -9.20
C GLN A 250 -32.67 0.27 -8.74
N PHE A 251 -32.30 1.50 -9.12
CA PHE A 251 -33.08 2.70 -8.81
C PHE A 251 -34.44 2.70 -9.53
N GLN A 252 -34.50 2.34 -10.80
CA GLN A 252 -35.74 2.23 -11.57
C GLN A 252 -36.68 1.17 -10.97
N ASN A 253 -36.13 0.05 -10.52
CA ASN A 253 -36.87 -1.08 -9.95
C ASN A 253 -36.98 -1.04 -8.41
N ARG A 254 -36.65 0.09 -7.78
CA ARG A 254 -36.55 0.21 -6.31
C ARG A 254 -37.81 -0.22 -5.56
N GLU A 255 -39.01 -0.02 -6.12
CA GLU A 255 -40.26 -0.47 -5.50
C GLU A 255 -40.37 -2.00 -5.47
N ALA A 256 -40.06 -2.66 -6.59
CA ALA A 256 -40.04 -4.13 -6.69
C ALA A 256 -38.97 -4.75 -5.79
N LEU A 257 -37.87 -4.03 -5.54
CA LEU A 257 -36.79 -4.42 -4.64
C LEU A 257 -37.07 -4.10 -3.16
N GLY A 258 -38.23 -3.51 -2.82
CA GLY A 258 -38.58 -3.14 -1.44
C GLY A 258 -37.80 -1.93 -0.90
N ARG A 259 -37.24 -1.10 -1.78
CA ARG A 259 -36.36 0.06 -1.49
C ARG A 259 -36.98 1.39 -1.92
N SER A 260 -38.30 1.54 -1.80
CA SER A 260 -39.06 2.68 -2.34
C SER A 260 -38.61 4.06 -1.87
N ASN A 261 -37.99 4.16 -0.69
CA ASN A 261 -37.54 5.43 -0.09
C ASN A 261 -36.05 5.77 -0.34
N THR A 262 -35.32 4.92 -1.06
CA THR A 262 -33.89 5.14 -1.35
C THR A 262 -33.72 6.13 -2.51
N THR A 263 -32.84 7.12 -2.35
CA THR A 263 -32.57 8.15 -3.37
C THR A 263 -31.55 7.66 -4.40
N LEU A 264 -31.44 8.38 -5.54
CA LEU A 264 -30.44 8.06 -6.57
C LEU A 264 -29.02 8.20 -6.02
N GLU A 265 -28.80 9.18 -5.13
CA GLU A 265 -27.53 9.42 -4.46
C GLU A 265 -27.14 8.28 -3.51
N ASP A 266 -28.11 7.69 -2.81
CA ASP A 266 -27.86 6.54 -1.94
C ASP A 266 -27.44 5.32 -2.76
N PHE A 267 -28.12 5.05 -3.88
CA PHE A 267 -27.75 3.98 -4.80
C PHE A 267 -26.37 4.20 -5.44
N ALA A 268 -26.03 5.45 -5.80
CA ALA A 268 -24.69 5.78 -6.27
C ALA A 268 -23.61 5.46 -5.23
N ALA A 269 -23.84 5.84 -3.97
CA ALA A 269 -22.89 5.60 -2.88
C ALA A 269 -22.70 4.10 -2.62
N GLU A 270 -23.77 3.31 -2.65
CA GLU A 270 -23.70 1.85 -2.48
C GLU A 270 -23.02 1.14 -3.65
N GLY A 271 -23.29 1.59 -4.87
CA GLY A 271 -22.67 1.05 -6.09
C GLY A 271 -21.24 1.52 -6.31
N GLY A 272 -20.72 2.46 -5.52
CA GLY A 272 -19.38 3.02 -5.69
C GLY A 272 -19.23 3.88 -6.96
N VAL A 273 -20.33 4.42 -7.49
CA VAL A 273 -20.35 5.20 -8.73
C VAL A 273 -20.55 6.69 -8.45
N ALA A 274 -20.11 7.57 -9.37
CA ALA A 274 -20.20 9.02 -9.18
C ALA A 274 -21.66 9.52 -9.31
N PRO A 275 -22.26 10.15 -8.29
CA PRO A 275 -23.67 10.57 -8.33
C PRO A 275 -23.99 11.56 -9.46
N SER A 276 -23.08 12.50 -9.73
CA SER A 276 -23.26 13.48 -10.81
C SER A 276 -23.24 12.84 -12.20
N TYR A 277 -22.38 11.84 -12.42
CA TYR A 277 -22.33 11.11 -13.69
C TYR A 277 -23.54 10.19 -13.84
N LEU A 278 -23.94 9.52 -12.77
CA LEU A 278 -25.16 8.69 -12.72
C LEU A 278 -26.41 9.50 -13.10
N ALA A 279 -26.55 10.73 -12.60
CA ALA A 279 -27.65 11.62 -12.95
C ALA A 279 -27.66 12.02 -14.44
N MET A 280 -26.50 12.27 -15.05
CA MET A 280 -26.39 12.58 -16.48
C MET A 280 -26.81 11.39 -17.36
N VAL A 281 -26.37 10.17 -16.99
CA VAL A 281 -26.76 8.94 -17.70
C VAL A 281 -28.26 8.71 -17.55
N TRP A 282 -28.82 8.88 -16.35
CA TRP A 282 -30.27 8.79 -16.12
C TRP A 282 -31.05 9.80 -16.96
N GLU A 283 -30.62 11.06 -16.99
CA GLU A 283 -31.31 12.08 -17.79
C GLU A 283 -31.31 11.72 -19.28
N LEU A 284 -30.22 11.18 -19.81
CA LEU A 284 -30.12 10.71 -21.19
C LEU A 284 -31.03 9.50 -21.45
N LEU A 285 -31.07 8.54 -20.53
CA LEU A 285 -31.93 7.36 -20.66
C LEU A 285 -33.42 7.69 -20.56
N GLN A 286 -33.80 8.77 -19.88
CA GLN A 286 -35.19 9.23 -19.79
C GLN A 286 -35.59 10.22 -20.90
N ASP A 287 -34.64 10.65 -21.73
CA ASP A 287 -34.83 11.66 -22.77
C ASP A 287 -35.54 11.06 -24.00
N ARG A 288 -36.88 11.10 -24.03
CA ARG A 288 -37.69 10.52 -25.11
C ARG A 288 -37.88 11.47 -26.32
N ARG A 289 -37.06 12.51 -26.45
CA ARG A 289 -37.08 13.43 -27.60
C ARG A 289 -36.46 12.76 -28.82
N THR A 290 -37.26 12.54 -29.88
CA THR A 290 -36.85 12.06 -31.22
C THR A 290 -35.61 11.16 -31.20
N ALA A 291 -35.71 10.06 -30.45
CA ALA A 291 -34.61 9.11 -30.35
C ALA A 291 -34.37 8.53 -31.76
N SER A 292 -33.15 8.66 -32.26
CA SER A 292 -32.71 8.09 -33.54
C SER A 292 -31.27 7.58 -33.43
N GLY A 293 -30.90 6.66 -34.31
CA GLY A 293 -29.61 5.98 -34.28
C GLY A 293 -29.33 5.32 -32.92
N PRO A 294 -28.10 5.41 -32.39
CA PRO A 294 -27.68 4.64 -31.23
C PRO A 294 -28.35 5.06 -29.92
N VAL A 295 -28.92 6.27 -29.82
CA VAL A 295 -29.64 6.69 -28.60
C VAL A 295 -30.99 5.97 -28.49
N ALA A 296 -31.69 5.81 -29.61
CA ALA A 296 -32.93 5.03 -29.63
C ALA A 296 -32.69 3.58 -29.25
N GLU A 297 -31.68 2.95 -29.86
CA GLU A 297 -31.35 1.57 -29.59
C GLU A 297 -30.87 1.36 -28.14
N LEU A 298 -30.07 2.28 -27.59
CA LEU A 298 -29.70 2.25 -26.17
C LEU A 298 -30.92 2.28 -25.27
N GLN A 299 -31.86 3.18 -25.54
CA GLN A 299 -33.09 3.34 -24.74
C GLN A 299 -34.02 2.13 -24.87
N GLU A 300 -34.13 1.54 -26.05
CA GLU A 300 -34.90 0.32 -26.29
C GLU A 300 -34.30 -0.85 -25.51
N ARG A 301 -32.99 -1.09 -25.64
CA ARG A 301 -32.27 -2.14 -24.89
C ARG A 301 -32.35 -1.93 -23.37
N TRP A 302 -32.37 -0.66 -22.93
CA TRP A 302 -32.58 -0.29 -21.53
C TRP A 302 -33.98 -0.63 -21.04
N ASP A 303 -35.01 -0.28 -21.82
CA ASP A 303 -36.41 -0.53 -21.47
C ASP A 303 -36.73 -2.05 -21.48
N ASP A 304 -36.01 -2.84 -22.28
CA ASP A 304 -36.10 -4.30 -22.36
C ASP A 304 -35.37 -5.06 -21.24
N LEU A 305 -34.66 -4.36 -20.34
CA LEU A 305 -33.97 -5.02 -19.23
C LEU A 305 -34.97 -5.79 -18.32
N PRO A 306 -34.61 -7.00 -17.87
CA PRO A 306 -35.51 -7.81 -17.08
C PRO A 306 -35.82 -7.15 -15.73
N VAL A 307 -37.08 -7.19 -15.32
CA VAL A 307 -37.52 -6.75 -13.99
C VAL A 307 -37.40 -7.94 -13.04
N ALA A 308 -36.89 -7.76 -11.82
CA ALA A 308 -36.66 -8.85 -10.86
C ALA A 308 -37.90 -9.75 -10.58
N ALA A 309 -39.11 -9.27 -10.88
CA ALA A 309 -40.36 -10.01 -10.75
C ALA A 309 -40.67 -10.99 -11.91
N THR A 310 -39.93 -10.94 -13.03
CA THR A 310 -40.21 -11.74 -14.25
C THR A 310 -39.25 -12.90 -14.49
N VAL A 311 -38.22 -13.08 -13.65
CA VAL A 311 -37.25 -14.18 -13.81
C VAL A 311 -37.81 -15.47 -13.19
N PRO A 312 -37.97 -16.56 -13.98
CA PRO A 312 -38.44 -17.85 -13.46
C PRO A 312 -37.52 -18.40 -12.37
N ASN A 313 -38.08 -18.99 -11.32
CA ASN A 313 -37.35 -19.58 -10.17
C ASN A 313 -36.26 -20.62 -10.54
N ASP A 314 -36.22 -21.11 -11.77
CA ASP A 314 -35.43 -22.27 -12.19
C ASP A 314 -34.23 -21.95 -13.11
N ALA A 315 -33.91 -20.68 -13.40
CA ALA A 315 -32.77 -20.32 -14.26
C ALA A 315 -32.09 -18.99 -13.89
N VAL A 316 -30.77 -19.05 -13.62
CA VAL A 316 -29.79 -17.96 -13.40
C VAL A 316 -30.21 -16.95 -12.31
N ASP A 317 -29.27 -16.51 -11.47
CA ASP A 317 -29.59 -15.44 -10.51
C ASP A 317 -30.13 -14.22 -11.29
N PRO A 318 -31.36 -13.74 -11.03
CA PRO A 318 -31.93 -12.58 -11.72
C PRO A 318 -30.99 -11.38 -11.77
N VAL A 319 -30.16 -11.23 -10.73
CA VAL A 319 -29.15 -10.17 -10.61
C VAL A 319 -27.99 -10.38 -11.58
N GLU A 320 -27.55 -11.63 -11.78
CA GLU A 320 -26.48 -12.00 -12.70
C GLU A 320 -26.92 -11.80 -14.16
N ALA A 321 -28.17 -12.13 -14.50
CA ALA A 321 -28.73 -11.88 -15.83
C ALA A 321 -28.80 -10.39 -16.15
N VAL A 322 -29.25 -9.56 -15.21
CA VAL A 322 -29.25 -8.09 -15.36
C VAL A 322 -27.81 -7.57 -15.50
N ARG A 323 -26.87 -8.09 -14.73
CA ARG A 323 -25.46 -7.69 -14.81
C ARG A 323 -24.87 -7.96 -16.20
N ALA A 324 -25.12 -9.14 -16.76
CA ALA A 324 -24.70 -9.46 -18.11
C ALA A 324 -25.34 -8.52 -19.15
N ALA A 325 -26.62 -8.17 -18.97
CA ALA A 325 -27.30 -7.23 -19.87
C ALA A 325 -26.73 -5.80 -19.77
N THR A 326 -26.35 -5.32 -18.58
CA THR A 326 -25.73 -4.00 -18.41
C THR A 326 -24.32 -3.93 -18.98
N GLU A 327 -23.59 -5.06 -19.00
CA GLU A 327 -22.33 -5.18 -19.72
C GLU A 327 -22.51 -5.07 -21.24
N GLN A 328 -23.56 -5.69 -21.79
CA GLN A 328 -23.91 -5.52 -23.21
C GLN A 328 -24.27 -4.06 -23.55
N LEU A 329 -24.96 -3.35 -22.66
CA LEU A 329 -25.24 -1.91 -22.84
C LEU A 329 -23.95 -1.08 -22.86
N ARG A 330 -22.98 -1.36 -21.97
CA ARG A 330 -21.66 -0.71 -22.00
C ARG A 330 -20.96 -0.94 -23.32
N ASP A 331 -20.91 -2.19 -23.78
CA ASP A 331 -20.19 -2.56 -24.99
C ASP A 331 -20.83 -1.91 -26.22
N PHE A 332 -22.18 -1.89 -26.28
CA PHE A 332 -22.92 -1.15 -27.30
C PHE A 332 -22.58 0.35 -27.30
N VAL A 333 -22.56 1.01 -26.13
CA VAL A 333 -22.20 2.43 -26.04
C VAL A 333 -20.77 2.68 -26.51
N ALA A 334 -19.84 1.78 -26.18
CA ALA A 334 -18.45 1.88 -26.62
C ALA A 334 -18.34 1.79 -28.15
N ASP A 335 -19.02 0.83 -28.76
CA ASP A 335 -19.05 0.63 -30.22
C ASP A 335 -19.70 1.82 -30.93
N ALA A 336 -20.87 2.26 -30.45
CA ALA A 336 -21.56 3.44 -30.97
C ALA A 336 -20.69 4.70 -30.88
N ARG A 337 -19.95 4.88 -29.78
CA ARG A 337 -19.06 6.04 -29.66
C ARG A 337 -17.83 5.99 -30.51
N GLU A 338 -17.32 4.80 -30.83
CA GLU A 338 -16.22 4.66 -31.79
C GLU A 338 -16.63 5.15 -33.19
N LYS A 339 -17.86 4.84 -33.62
CA LYS A 339 -18.42 5.26 -34.90
C LYS A 339 -18.66 6.77 -34.98
N LEU A 340 -19.16 7.37 -33.89
CA LEU A 340 -19.52 8.80 -33.82
C LEU A 340 -18.34 9.74 -33.55
N ALA A 341 -17.17 9.21 -33.17
CA ALA A 341 -16.02 10.02 -32.76
C ALA A 341 -15.30 10.69 -33.93
N TRP A 342 -14.59 11.78 -33.63
CA TRP A 342 -13.66 12.39 -34.57
C TRP A 342 -12.42 11.51 -34.77
N GLN A 343 -12.09 11.22 -36.03
CA GLN A 343 -10.84 10.54 -36.38
C GLN A 343 -9.86 11.53 -37.03
N PHE A 344 -8.70 11.69 -36.39
CA PHE A 344 -7.65 12.60 -36.86
C PHE A 344 -6.51 11.79 -37.45
N GLU A 345 -6.43 11.74 -38.77
CA GLU A 345 -5.28 11.16 -39.47
C GLU A 345 -4.24 12.22 -39.83
N VAL A 346 -2.97 11.88 -39.68
CA VAL A 346 -1.88 12.72 -40.18
C VAL A 346 -1.66 12.43 -41.66
N GLN A 347 -2.18 13.31 -42.51
CA GLN A 347 -1.82 13.34 -43.92
C GLN A 347 -0.39 13.90 -44.03
N ILE A 348 0.53 13.15 -44.64
CA ILE A 348 1.93 13.55 -44.76
C ILE A 348 2.40 13.48 -46.20
N GLU A 349 2.96 14.59 -46.65
CA GLU A 349 3.78 14.65 -47.86
C GLU A 349 5.27 14.48 -47.50
N PRO A 350 6.05 13.74 -48.29
CA PRO A 350 7.50 13.64 -48.11
C PRO A 350 8.16 15.03 -48.04
N PRO A 351 9.20 15.24 -47.20
CA PRO A 351 10.02 14.23 -46.50
C PRO A 351 9.64 13.98 -45.03
N LEU A 352 8.47 14.44 -44.56
CA LEU A 352 8.07 14.27 -43.16
C LEU A 352 7.73 12.80 -42.85
N HIS A 353 7.98 12.37 -41.61
CA HIS A 353 7.66 11.01 -41.15
C HIS A 353 6.45 11.02 -40.21
N ARG A 354 5.57 10.01 -40.31
CA ARG A 354 4.31 9.88 -39.52
C ARG A 354 4.49 9.89 -38.01
N VAL A 355 5.62 9.41 -37.53
CA VAL A 355 5.93 9.35 -36.09
C VAL A 355 6.66 10.59 -35.55
N THR A 356 6.72 11.69 -36.31
CA THR A 356 7.35 12.92 -35.81
C THR A 356 6.60 13.43 -34.58
N GLN A 357 7.30 13.69 -33.48
CA GLN A 357 6.68 14.03 -32.18
C GLN A 357 5.68 15.19 -32.29
N THR A 358 5.99 16.23 -33.06
CA THR A 358 5.10 17.39 -33.26
C THR A 358 3.75 17.00 -33.87
N LEU A 359 3.75 16.05 -34.82
CA LEU A 359 2.52 15.59 -35.47
C LEU A 359 1.70 14.70 -34.53
N VAL A 360 2.36 13.80 -33.81
CA VAL A 360 1.72 12.97 -32.77
C VAL A 360 1.09 13.85 -31.69
N MET A 361 1.81 14.85 -31.18
CA MET A 361 1.27 15.78 -30.18
C MET A 361 0.12 16.63 -30.72
N ASN A 362 0.14 17.01 -32.01
CA ASN A 362 -0.98 17.70 -32.63
C ASN A 362 -2.22 16.80 -32.70
N VAL A 363 -2.08 15.54 -33.14
CA VAL A 363 -3.19 14.57 -33.16
C VAL A 363 -3.75 14.33 -31.77
N ASN A 364 -2.88 14.05 -30.78
CA ASN A 364 -3.32 13.86 -29.40
C ASN A 364 -4.08 15.08 -28.87
N ARG A 365 -3.64 16.31 -29.22
CA ARG A 365 -4.36 17.54 -28.84
C ARG A 365 -5.73 17.63 -29.52
N GLN A 366 -5.84 17.26 -30.79
CA GLN A 366 -7.11 17.26 -31.50
C GLN A 366 -8.06 16.21 -30.91
N GLN A 367 -7.59 14.97 -30.69
CA GLN A 367 -8.36 13.92 -30.02
C GLN A 367 -8.83 14.38 -28.64
N ALA A 368 -7.93 14.89 -27.79
CA ALA A 368 -8.29 15.40 -26.47
C ALA A 368 -9.25 16.60 -26.51
N ALA A 369 -9.25 17.43 -27.55
CA ALA A 369 -10.19 18.54 -27.69
C ALA A 369 -11.60 18.10 -28.14
N HIS A 370 -11.70 16.97 -28.84
CA HIS A 370 -12.95 16.49 -29.45
C HIS A 370 -13.49 15.20 -28.82
N HIS A 371 -12.89 14.71 -27.72
CA HIS A 371 -13.23 13.43 -27.10
C HIS A 371 -14.70 13.33 -26.62
N ARG A 372 -15.34 14.48 -26.37
CA ARG A 372 -16.76 14.61 -25.98
C ARG A 372 -17.67 15.08 -27.11
N MET A 373 -17.13 15.25 -28.32
CA MET A 373 -17.84 15.85 -29.44
C MET A 373 -18.27 14.78 -30.43
N LEU A 374 -19.48 14.95 -30.96
CA LEU A 374 -19.98 14.25 -32.13
C LEU A 374 -19.20 14.71 -33.38
N ASN A 375 -18.84 13.78 -34.26
CA ASN A 375 -18.43 14.09 -35.62
C ASN A 375 -19.65 14.12 -36.54
N PRO A 376 -20.20 15.29 -36.90
CA PRO A 376 -21.42 15.33 -37.71
C PRO A 376 -21.19 14.82 -39.15
N ASN A 377 -19.93 14.70 -39.60
CA ASN A 377 -19.62 14.29 -40.97
C ASN A 377 -19.81 12.79 -41.20
N VAL A 378 -19.93 11.98 -40.15
CA VAL A 378 -20.21 10.54 -40.28
C VAL A 378 -21.71 10.26 -40.43
N LEU A 379 -22.57 11.25 -40.18
CA LEU A 379 -24.01 11.05 -40.20
C LEU A 379 -24.56 11.13 -41.62
N VAL A 380 -25.49 10.22 -41.94
CA VAL A 380 -26.10 10.08 -43.27
C VAL A 380 -27.61 10.34 -43.16
N PRO A 381 -28.17 11.31 -43.88
CA PRO A 381 -29.62 11.49 -43.96
C PRO A 381 -30.33 10.26 -44.52
N ALA A 382 -31.50 9.89 -43.98
CA ALA A 382 -32.22 8.67 -44.34
C ALA A 382 -32.61 8.56 -45.83
N ASP A 383 -32.79 9.69 -46.52
CA ASP A 383 -33.07 9.79 -47.96
C ASP A 383 -31.83 9.58 -48.84
N GLN A 384 -30.63 9.62 -48.24
CA GLN A 384 -29.33 9.41 -48.89
C GLN A 384 -28.67 8.10 -48.46
N ALA A 385 -29.26 7.43 -47.48
CA ALA A 385 -28.76 6.16 -46.96
C ALA A 385 -29.05 5.03 -47.96
N ASP A 386 -28.02 4.24 -48.25
CA ASP A 386 -28.11 3.05 -49.12
C ASP A 386 -27.87 1.80 -48.26
N PRO A 387 -28.93 1.05 -47.89
CA PRO A 387 -28.79 -0.15 -47.06
C PRO A 387 -27.95 -1.27 -47.70
N ASP A 388 -27.73 -1.22 -49.02
CA ASP A 388 -26.96 -2.21 -49.76
C ASP A 388 -25.47 -1.80 -49.92
N ALA A 389 -25.06 -0.62 -49.43
CA ALA A 389 -23.68 -0.17 -49.48
C ALA A 389 -22.78 -0.93 -48.49
N ASP A 390 -21.55 -1.23 -48.90
CA ASP A 390 -20.58 -1.99 -48.08
C ASP A 390 -20.18 -1.25 -46.77
N ASP A 391 -20.35 0.07 -46.72
CA ASP A 391 -20.06 0.95 -45.59
C ASP A 391 -21.34 1.47 -44.88
N PHE A 392 -22.51 0.90 -45.20
CA PHE A 392 -23.76 1.26 -44.54
C PHE A 392 -23.73 0.88 -43.06
N ASP A 393 -23.97 1.87 -42.20
CA ASP A 393 -24.14 1.68 -40.77
C ASP A 393 -25.47 2.29 -40.31
N PRO A 394 -26.44 1.48 -39.84
CA PRO A 394 -27.74 1.99 -39.42
C PRO A 394 -27.63 2.97 -38.24
N ASP A 395 -26.58 2.89 -37.43
CA ASP A 395 -26.36 3.80 -36.30
C ASP A 395 -26.06 5.24 -36.75
N LEU A 396 -25.60 5.41 -37.99
CA LEU A 396 -25.23 6.70 -38.55
C LEU A 396 -26.36 7.38 -39.31
N VAL A 397 -27.50 6.71 -39.46
CA VAL A 397 -28.65 7.23 -40.21
C VAL A 397 -29.48 8.17 -39.35
N ILE A 398 -29.75 9.37 -39.87
CA ILE A 398 -30.56 10.41 -39.19
C ILE A 398 -31.77 10.83 -40.04
N PRO A 399 -32.84 11.38 -39.44
CA PRO A 399 -34.00 11.86 -40.19
C PRO A 399 -33.63 12.87 -41.28
N SER A 400 -34.34 12.81 -42.41
CA SER A 400 -34.14 13.75 -43.52
C SER A 400 -34.86 15.08 -43.32
N ASP A 401 -35.95 15.10 -42.53
CA ASP A 401 -36.65 16.33 -42.20
C ASP A 401 -35.73 17.30 -41.45
N PRO A 402 -35.58 18.57 -41.87
CA PRO A 402 -34.62 19.47 -41.25
C PRO A 402 -34.82 19.72 -39.75
N ALA A 403 -36.06 19.70 -39.25
CA ALA A 403 -36.35 19.94 -37.84
C ALA A 403 -36.03 18.68 -37.02
N GLU A 404 -36.51 17.52 -37.46
CA GLU A 404 -36.21 16.23 -36.81
C GLU A 404 -34.71 15.93 -36.83
N ARG A 405 -34.03 16.26 -37.93
CA ARG A 405 -32.58 16.11 -38.07
C ARG A 405 -31.80 16.96 -37.06
N ALA A 406 -32.22 18.21 -36.87
CA ALA A 406 -31.56 19.09 -35.90
C ALA A 406 -31.73 18.57 -34.47
N GLU A 407 -32.90 18.02 -34.15
CA GLU A 407 -33.17 17.42 -32.84
C GLU A 407 -32.36 16.12 -32.64
N ALA A 408 -32.30 15.25 -33.65
CA ALA A 408 -31.47 14.04 -33.66
C ALA A 408 -29.99 14.35 -33.41
N ILE A 409 -29.44 15.35 -34.09
CA ILE A 409 -28.04 15.79 -33.89
C ILE A 409 -27.84 16.29 -32.45
N ALA A 410 -28.76 17.10 -31.92
CA ALA A 410 -28.64 17.59 -30.54
C ALA A 410 -28.67 16.46 -29.50
N VAL A 411 -29.47 15.41 -29.73
CA VAL A 411 -29.51 14.21 -28.88
C VAL A 411 -28.20 13.42 -28.99
N LEU A 412 -27.65 13.26 -30.19
CA LEU A 412 -26.35 12.59 -30.41
C LEU A 412 -25.16 13.40 -29.84
N GLU A 413 -25.23 14.73 -29.85
CA GLU A 413 -24.26 15.61 -29.19
C GLU A 413 -24.31 15.40 -27.67
N LYS A 414 -25.51 15.34 -27.07
CA LYS A 414 -25.67 15.03 -25.65
C LYS A 414 -25.17 13.62 -25.31
N PHE A 415 -25.50 12.61 -26.12
CA PHE A 415 -24.97 11.26 -26.00
C PHE A 415 -23.44 11.26 -26.05
N SER A 416 -22.86 12.02 -26.97
CA SER A 416 -21.41 12.12 -27.10
C SER A 416 -20.75 12.83 -25.92
N ASP A 417 -21.41 13.83 -25.34
CA ASP A 417 -20.91 14.54 -24.18
C ASP A 417 -20.98 13.70 -22.89
N VAL A 418 -22.03 12.89 -22.74
CA VAL A 418 -22.25 11.97 -21.61
C VAL A 418 -21.28 10.79 -21.69
N PHE A 419 -21.10 10.19 -22.85
CA PHE A 419 -20.20 9.05 -23.04
C PHE A 419 -18.97 9.49 -23.82
N PRO A 420 -17.88 9.97 -23.20
CA PRO A 420 -16.66 10.34 -23.93
C PRO A 420 -16.03 9.14 -24.63
N ASP A 421 -15.31 9.37 -25.73
CA ASP A 421 -14.46 8.32 -26.31
C ASP A 421 -13.24 8.02 -25.41
N ALA A 422 -12.56 6.90 -25.68
CA ALA A 422 -11.39 6.52 -24.89
C ALA A 422 -10.28 7.57 -25.03
N PHE A 423 -9.81 8.11 -23.90
CA PHE A 423 -8.74 9.09 -23.88
C PHE A 423 -7.41 8.44 -24.31
N ILE A 424 -6.97 8.64 -25.56
CA ILE A 424 -5.72 8.06 -26.06
C ILE A 424 -4.55 9.01 -25.74
N VAL A 425 -3.58 8.52 -24.94
CA VAL A 425 -2.26 9.14 -24.83
C VAL A 425 -1.25 8.25 -25.54
N SER A 426 -0.77 8.70 -26.70
CA SER A 426 0.32 8.04 -27.43
C SER A 426 1.60 8.87 -27.34
N GLU A 427 2.73 8.24 -27.00
CA GLU A 427 4.04 8.88 -26.99
C GLU A 427 5.04 8.02 -27.74
N ARG A 428 5.68 8.56 -28.79
CA ARG A 428 6.77 7.91 -29.56
C ARG A 428 6.52 6.42 -29.80
N THR A 429 5.34 6.05 -30.34
CA THR A 429 4.84 4.68 -30.62
C THR A 429 4.32 3.85 -29.44
N SER A 430 4.44 4.31 -28.20
CA SER A 430 3.82 3.67 -27.03
C SER A 430 2.43 4.25 -26.80
N MET A 431 1.40 3.40 -26.79
CA MET A 431 0.04 3.75 -26.37
C MET A 431 -0.11 3.47 -24.88
N TRP A 432 -0.43 4.48 -24.08
CA TRP A 432 -0.50 4.37 -22.63
C TRP A 432 -1.92 4.14 -22.11
N LEU A 433 -2.89 4.72 -22.81
CA LEU A 433 -4.32 4.44 -22.65
C LEU A 433 -4.80 3.97 -24.02
N ALA A 434 -4.61 2.68 -24.28
CA ALA A 434 -5.20 2.10 -25.47
C ALA A 434 -6.72 2.01 -25.28
N ARG A 435 -7.47 2.18 -26.38
CA ARG A 435 -8.77 1.51 -26.51
C ARG A 435 -8.55 0.07 -26.06
N ARG A 436 -9.33 -0.46 -25.11
CA ARG A 436 -9.27 -1.89 -24.76
C ARG A 436 -9.23 -2.63 -26.10
N GLN A 437 -8.10 -3.26 -26.42
CA GLN A 437 -8.06 -4.18 -27.53
C GLN A 437 -8.96 -5.31 -27.08
N THR A 438 -10.18 -5.33 -27.62
CA THR A 438 -11.04 -6.50 -27.62
C THR A 438 -10.22 -7.61 -28.28
N GLY A 439 -9.75 -8.53 -27.44
CA GLY A 439 -9.16 -9.80 -27.84
C GLY A 439 -10.18 -10.90 -27.66
#